data_AF-A0A0G2JGE7-F1
#
_entry.id   AF-A0A0G2JGE7-F1
#
_cell.length_a   1.000
_cell.length_b   1.000
_cell.length_c   1.000
_cell.angle_alpha   90.00
_cell.angle_beta   90.00
_cell.angle_gamma   90.00
#
_symmetry.space_group_name_H-M   'P 1'
#
loop_
_entity.id
_entity.type
_entity.pdbx_description
1 polymer ?
#
loop_
_entity_poly.entity_id
_entity_poly.type
_entity_poly.pdbx_seq_one_letter_code
_entity_poly.pdbx_strand_id
1 'polypeptide(L)'
;MDFRVQIFSFLLISVTVSRGEIVLTQSPAITAASLGQKVTITCSASSSVSYMHWYQQKSGTSPKPWIYEISKLASGVPARFSGSGSGTSYSLTISSMEAEDAAIYYCQQWNYPL
;
A
#
# COMPACT_ATOMS: atom_id res chain seq x y z
N MET A 1 -68.61 -2.13 -10.22
CA MET A 1 -67.77 -2.71 -11.28
C MET A 1 -66.44 -3.06 -10.65
N ASP A 2 -66.18 -4.36 -10.55
CA ASP A 2 -64.97 -4.92 -9.96
C ASP A 2 -63.71 -4.47 -10.71
N PHE A 3 -62.66 -4.19 -9.94
CA PHE A 3 -61.32 -3.96 -10.45
C PHE A 3 -60.39 -5.01 -9.84
N ARG A 4 -59.87 -5.91 -10.68
CA ARG A 4 -58.69 -6.72 -10.38
C ARG A 4 -57.84 -6.84 -11.63
N VAL A 5 -56.65 -6.25 -11.56
CA VAL A 5 -55.51 -6.69 -12.36
C VAL A 5 -54.34 -6.81 -11.39
N GLN A 6 -53.79 -8.02 -11.29
CA GLN A 6 -52.60 -8.35 -10.51
C GLN A 6 -51.46 -8.57 -11.51
N ILE A 7 -50.37 -7.81 -11.36
CA ILE A 7 -49.11 -8.07 -12.06
C ILE A 7 -48.08 -8.45 -11.00
N PHE A 8 -47.71 -9.73 -10.97
CA PHE A 8 -46.55 -10.23 -10.25
C PHE A 8 -45.42 -10.37 -11.27
N SER A 9 -44.26 -9.72 -11.07
CA SER A 9 -43.03 -10.23 -11.70
C SER A 9 -41.75 -9.77 -11.00
N PHE A 10 -41.10 -10.81 -10.46
CA PHE A 10 -39.74 -11.04 -10.00
C PHE A 10 -38.75 -9.87 -9.98
N LEU A 11 -38.61 -9.36 -8.76
CA LEU A 11 -37.48 -8.60 -8.26
C LEU A 11 -36.19 -9.44 -8.37
N LEU A 12 -35.32 -9.13 -9.34
CA LEU A 12 -33.93 -9.58 -9.32
C LEU A 12 -33.12 -8.58 -8.48
N ILE A 13 -33.06 -8.80 -7.16
CA ILE A 13 -32.04 -8.16 -6.31
C ILE A 13 -30.71 -8.87 -6.58
N SER A 14 -29.79 -8.21 -7.27
CA SER A 14 -28.37 -8.49 -7.07
C SER A 14 -27.72 -7.24 -6.46
N VAL A 15 -27.57 -7.24 -5.13
CA VAL A 15 -26.73 -6.28 -4.43
C VAL A 15 -25.34 -6.90 -4.35
N THR A 16 -24.46 -6.54 -5.27
CA THR A 16 -23.02 -6.80 -5.12
C THR A 16 -22.35 -5.48 -4.78
N VAL A 17 -22.52 -5.00 -3.53
CA VAL A 17 -21.66 -3.94 -3.02
C VAL A 17 -20.40 -4.61 -2.51
N SER A 18 -19.49 -4.98 -3.41
CA SER A 18 -18.10 -5.17 -3.00
C SER A 18 -17.57 -3.81 -2.63
N ARG A 19 -17.32 -3.55 -1.34
CA ARG A 19 -16.46 -2.43 -0.94
C ARG A 19 -15.10 -2.72 -1.59
N GLY A 20 -14.78 -2.01 -2.67
CA GLY A 20 -13.65 -2.34 -3.53
C GLY A 20 -12.38 -2.56 -2.71
N GLU A 21 -11.75 -3.71 -2.89
CA GLU A 21 -10.44 -3.99 -2.32
C GLU A 21 -9.42 -3.01 -2.91
N ILE A 22 -8.59 -2.40 -2.06
CA ILE A 22 -7.53 -1.51 -2.53
C ILE A 22 -6.34 -2.37 -2.91
N VAL A 23 -5.99 -2.34 -4.19
CA VAL A 23 -4.86 -3.08 -4.75
C VAL A 23 -3.62 -2.20 -4.72
N LEU A 24 -2.52 -2.73 -4.20
CA LEU A 24 -1.21 -2.06 -4.19
C LEU A 24 -0.30 -2.67 -5.23
N THR A 25 0.39 -1.84 -6.01
CA THR A 25 1.38 -2.23 -7.00
C THR A 25 2.72 -1.59 -6.68
N GLN A 26 3.76 -2.40 -6.51
CA GLN A 26 5.12 -1.92 -6.23
C GLN A 26 6.00 -1.93 -7.47
N SER A 27 6.85 -0.91 -7.61
CA SER A 27 7.80 -0.82 -8.71
C SER A 27 9.12 -0.13 -8.31
N PRO A 28 10.27 -0.62 -8.82
CA PRO A 28 10.43 -1.86 -9.57
C PRO A 28 10.33 -3.09 -8.65
N ALA A 29 10.06 -4.27 -9.22
CA ALA A 29 9.98 -5.51 -8.44
C ALA A 29 11.33 -5.93 -7.83
N ILE A 30 12.43 -5.66 -8.54
CA ILE A 30 13.80 -5.95 -8.12
C ILE A 30 14.66 -4.76 -8.52
N THR A 31 15.53 -4.30 -7.63
CA THR A 31 16.55 -3.28 -7.91
C THR A 31 17.90 -3.79 -7.48
N ALA A 32 18.90 -3.67 -8.36
CA ALA A 32 20.31 -3.74 -7.98
C ALA A 32 20.84 -2.32 -7.82
N ALA A 33 21.57 -2.05 -6.75
CA ALA A 33 22.18 -0.75 -6.49
C ALA A 33 23.56 -0.93 -5.85
N SER A 34 24.49 -0.07 -6.23
CA SER A 34 25.81 0.03 -5.61
C SER A 34 25.75 0.82 -4.31
N LEU A 35 26.72 0.59 -3.42
CA LEU A 35 26.86 1.36 -2.17
C LEU A 35 26.92 2.87 -2.46
N GLY A 36 26.23 3.65 -1.63
CA GLY A 36 26.12 5.10 -1.77
C GLY A 36 25.11 5.58 -2.81
N GLN A 37 24.54 4.70 -3.64
CA GLN A 37 23.50 5.10 -4.59
C GLN A 37 22.18 5.37 -3.89
N LYS A 38 21.40 6.31 -4.46
CA LYS A 38 20.02 6.54 -4.08
C LYS A 38 19.12 5.48 -4.71
N VAL A 39 18.25 4.88 -3.91
CA VAL A 39 17.23 3.92 -4.36
C VAL A 39 15.84 4.46 -4.02
N THR A 40 14.91 4.36 -4.96
CA THR A 40 13.50 4.70 -4.72
C THR A 40 12.61 3.55 -5.17
N ILE A 41 11.76 3.09 -4.26
CA ILE A 41 10.73 2.08 -4.50
C ILE A 41 9.39 2.82 -4.45
N THR A 42 8.52 2.56 -5.41
CA THR A 42 7.19 3.16 -5.49
C THR A 42 6.12 2.15 -5.11
N CYS A 43 5.01 2.64 -4.56
CA CYS A 43 3.81 1.89 -4.27
C CYS A 43 2.59 2.69 -4.74
N SER A 44 1.88 2.17 -5.73
CA SER A 44 0.67 2.76 -6.28
C SER A 44 -0.56 2.02 -5.76
N ALA A 45 -1.52 2.77 -5.24
CA ALA A 45 -2.81 2.25 -4.78
C ALA A 45 -3.89 2.47 -5.85
N SER A 46 -4.82 1.51 -5.99
CA SER A 46 -5.95 1.61 -6.94
C SER A 46 -6.96 2.71 -6.58
N SER A 47 -6.94 3.22 -5.35
CA SER A 47 -7.73 4.34 -4.87
C SER A 47 -6.99 5.09 -3.77
N SER A 48 -7.49 6.27 -3.38
CA SER A 48 -6.85 7.10 -2.36
C SER A 48 -6.81 6.39 -1.01
N VAL A 49 -5.66 6.42 -0.32
CA VAL A 49 -5.51 5.84 1.03
C VAL A 49 -5.12 6.89 2.06
N SER A 50 -5.51 6.69 3.32
CA SER A 50 -5.21 7.62 4.41
C SER A 50 -3.74 7.52 4.84
N TYR A 51 -3.23 6.30 5.00
CA TYR A 51 -1.86 6.06 5.42
C TYR A 51 -1.20 4.99 4.57
N MET A 52 0.10 5.18 4.34
CA MET A 52 0.98 4.19 3.77
C MET A 52 2.04 3.80 4.79
N HIS A 53 2.22 2.50 4.97
CA HIS A 53 3.25 1.92 5.81
C HIS A 53 4.22 1.13 4.95
N TRP A 54 5.49 1.10 5.35
CA TRP A 54 6.53 0.29 4.74
C TRP A 54 7.11 -0.67 5.77
N TYR A 55 7.38 -1.88 5.31
CA TYR A 55 7.97 -2.95 6.10
C TYR A 55 9.25 -3.43 5.43
N GLN A 56 10.26 -3.77 6.22
CA GLN A 56 11.48 -4.42 5.75
C GLN A 56 11.47 -5.88 6.18
N GLN A 57 11.83 -6.78 5.27
CA GLN A 57 12.03 -8.20 5.53
C GLN A 57 13.39 -8.66 5.02
N LYS A 58 14.26 -9.06 5.94
CA LYS A 58 15.52 -9.74 5.61
C LYS A 58 15.27 -11.23 5.44
N SER A 59 16.12 -11.91 4.67
CA SER A 59 15.99 -13.34 4.40
C SER A 59 15.82 -14.15 5.69
N GLY A 60 14.80 -15.01 5.73
CA GLY A 60 14.51 -15.87 6.89
C GLY A 60 13.93 -15.16 8.12
N THR A 61 13.62 -13.87 8.05
CA THR A 61 13.03 -13.10 9.16
C THR A 61 11.59 -12.67 8.88
N SER A 62 10.84 -12.31 9.91
CA SER A 62 9.51 -11.71 9.75
C SER A 62 9.61 -10.23 9.31
N PRO A 63 8.64 -9.71 8.54
CA PRO A 63 8.58 -8.29 8.21
C PRO A 63 8.51 -7.43 9.47
N LYS A 64 9.28 -6.33 9.49
CA LYS A 64 9.29 -5.35 10.59
C LYS A 64 8.84 -3.98 10.09
N PRO A 65 8.10 -3.20 10.90
CA PRO A 65 7.76 -1.82 10.56
C PRO A 65 9.03 -1.03 10.26
N TRP A 66 9.00 -0.27 9.17
CA TRP A 66 10.14 0.53 8.70
C TRP A 66 9.77 2.01 8.62
N ILE A 67 8.68 2.32 7.94
CA ILE A 67 8.08 3.66 7.89
C ILE A 67 6.59 3.53 8.13
N TYR A 68 6.01 4.37 8.97
CA TYR A 68 4.58 4.39 9.22
C TYR A 68 4.02 5.78 8.94
N GLU A 69 2.70 5.86 8.71
CA GLU A 69 2.00 7.11 8.41
C GLU A 69 2.72 7.95 7.34
N ILE A 70 3.07 7.31 6.23
CA ILE A 70 3.71 7.89 5.03
C ILE A 70 5.19 8.23 5.21
N SER A 71 5.59 8.92 6.29
CA SER A 71 6.95 9.48 6.41
C SER A 71 7.63 9.26 7.76
N LYS A 72 6.93 8.75 8.79
CA LYS A 72 7.51 8.57 10.13
C LYS A 72 8.38 7.32 10.17
N LEU A 73 9.67 7.48 10.49
CA LEU A 73 10.58 6.36 10.64
C LEU A 73 10.29 5.56 11.92
N ALA A 74 10.28 4.23 11.80
CA ALA A 74 10.23 3.36 12.96
C ALA A 74 11.53 3.44 13.78
N SER A 75 11.48 3.04 15.05
CA SER A 75 12.64 3.07 15.94
C SER A 75 13.80 2.25 15.38
N GLY A 76 15.00 2.84 15.34
CA GLY A 76 16.22 2.20 14.82
C GLY A 76 16.39 2.27 13.31
N VAL A 77 15.44 2.84 12.56
CA VAL A 77 15.59 3.05 11.12
C VAL A 77 16.51 4.24 10.85
N PRO A 78 17.57 4.08 10.04
CA PRO A 78 18.50 5.16 9.72
C PRO A 78 17.85 6.35 9.02
N ALA A 79 18.36 7.57 9.29
CA ALA A 79 17.86 8.81 8.68
C ALA A 79 18.07 8.89 7.15
N ARG A 80 18.86 7.99 6.56
CA ARG A 80 18.98 7.83 5.10
C ARG A 80 17.68 7.31 4.45
N PHE A 81 16.76 6.74 5.23
CA PHE A 81 15.45 6.34 4.74
C PHE A 81 14.44 7.48 4.83
N SER A 82 13.52 7.52 3.88
CA SER A 82 12.38 8.44 3.91
C SER A 82 11.20 7.85 3.15
N GLY A 83 10.00 8.22 3.57
CA GLY A 83 8.76 7.89 2.87
C GLY A 83 8.06 9.17 2.43
N SER A 84 7.40 9.11 1.28
CA SER A 84 6.66 10.24 0.72
C SER A 84 5.46 9.77 -0.08
N GLY A 85 4.53 10.68 -0.36
CA GLY A 85 3.37 10.40 -1.20
C GLY A 85 2.05 10.86 -0.59
N SER A 86 1.01 10.74 -1.39
CA SER A 86 -0.37 11.05 -1.02
C SER A 86 -1.33 10.47 -2.06
N GLY A 87 -2.61 10.35 -1.69
CA GLY A 87 -3.64 9.83 -2.58
C GLY A 87 -3.36 8.39 -2.98
N THR A 88 -2.93 8.20 -4.23
CA THR A 88 -2.70 6.89 -4.85
C THR A 88 -1.23 6.57 -5.07
N SER A 89 -0.30 7.46 -4.75
CA SER A 89 1.12 7.30 -5.12
C SER A 89 2.05 7.57 -3.96
N TYR A 90 2.85 6.56 -3.60
CA TYR A 90 3.77 6.58 -2.48
C TYR A 90 5.15 6.09 -2.88
N SER A 91 6.16 6.49 -2.13
CA SER A 91 7.52 5.99 -2.33
C SER A 91 8.27 5.81 -1.01
N LEU A 92 9.17 4.84 -1.00
CA LEU A 92 10.25 4.69 -0.03
C LEU A 92 11.56 5.02 -0.74
N THR A 93 12.36 5.89 -0.14
CA THR A 93 13.66 6.30 -0.66
C THR A 93 14.76 6.00 0.35
N ILE A 94 15.83 5.39 -0.14
CA ILE A 94 17.11 5.23 0.55
C ILE A 94 18.07 6.23 -0.12
N SER A 95 18.52 7.25 0.61
CA SER A 95 19.36 8.31 0.04
C SER A 95 20.78 7.85 -0.29
N SER A 96 21.30 6.89 0.48
CA SER A 96 22.63 6.29 0.32
C SER A 96 22.56 4.82 0.71
N MET A 97 22.57 3.93 -0.27
CA MET A 97 22.47 2.48 -0.06
C MET A 97 23.67 1.93 0.73
N GLU A 98 23.40 1.10 1.75
CA GLU A 98 24.41 0.34 2.50
C GLU A 98 24.19 -1.18 2.36
N ALA A 99 25.20 -1.98 2.72
CA ALA A 99 25.16 -3.43 2.48
C ALA A 99 24.03 -4.13 3.26
N GLU A 100 23.72 -3.63 4.46
CA GLU A 100 22.66 -4.16 5.31
C GLU A 100 21.23 -3.77 4.88
N ASP A 101 21.10 -2.89 3.88
CA ASP A 101 19.82 -2.46 3.31
C ASP A 101 19.28 -3.48 2.29
N ALA A 102 20.09 -4.48 1.91
CA ALA A 102 19.66 -5.60 1.08
C ALA A 102 18.55 -6.42 1.77
N ALA A 103 17.31 -6.17 1.36
CA ALA A 103 16.11 -6.75 1.93
C ALA A 103 14.93 -6.66 0.94
N ILE A 104 13.82 -7.30 1.28
CA ILE A 104 12.54 -7.06 0.59
C ILE A 104 11.80 -5.95 1.36
N TYR A 105 11.22 -5.01 0.62
CA TYR A 105 10.41 -3.94 1.18
C TYR A 105 8.97 -4.08 0.70
N TYR A 106 8.01 -3.98 1.62
CA TYR A 106 6.57 -4.09 1.35
C TYR A 106 5.84 -2.83 1.75
N CYS A 107 4.91 -2.37 0.92
CA CYS A 107 3.98 -1.32 1.28
C CYS A 107 2.63 -1.89 1.74
N GLN A 108 1.99 -1.22 2.69
CA GLN A 108 0.67 -1.59 3.21
C GLN A 108 -0.14 -0.33 3.49
N GLN A 109 -1.40 -0.32 3.02
CA GLN A 109 -2.31 0.81 3.20
C GLN A 109 -3.18 0.63 4.44
N TRP A 110 -3.43 1.71 5.17
CA TRP A 110 -4.41 1.76 6.25
C TRP A 110 -5.37 2.91 6.02
N ASN A 111 -6.67 2.62 6.00
CA ASN A 111 -7.73 3.61 5.98
C ASN A 111 -8.40 3.68 7.35
N TYR A 112 -8.60 4.89 7.88
CA TYR A 112 -9.59 5.03 8.94
C TYR A 112 -10.98 4.72 8.36
N PRO A 113 -11.81 3.92 9.04
CA PRO A 113 -13.24 4.01 8.80
C PRO A 113 -13.62 5.48 9.07
N LEU A 114 -14.18 6.15 8.07
CA LEU A 114 -14.85 7.44 8.27
C LEU A 114 -15.99 7.30 9.27
#